data_AF-A0ABD0PUQ5-F1
#
_entry.id   AF-A0ABD0PUQ5-F1
#
_cell.length_a   1.000
_cell.length_b   1.000
_cell.length_c   1.000
_cell.angle_alpha   90.00
_cell.angle_beta   90.00
_cell.angle_gamma   90.00
#
_symmetry.space_group_name_H-M   'P 1'
#
loop_
_entity.id
_entity.type
_entity.pdbx_description
1 polymer ?
#
loop_
_entity_poly.entity_id
_entity_poly.type
_entity_poly.pdbx_seq_one_letter_code
_entity_poly.pdbx_strand_id
1 'polypeptide(L)'
;VKVLEVFAERPLESVFSQLIEPPTEGSLEAAKQRLCALGALTDEESLTPLGWHLACLPVDVRIGKLMLLGAIFRCLDPALTIAASLAFKSPF
;
A
#
# COMPACT_ATOMS: atom_id res chain seq x y z
N VAL A 1 -4.82 5.87 -2.39
CA VAL A 1 -4.69 5.20 -3.72
C VAL A 1 -6.08 4.66 -4.04
N LYS A 2 -6.66 4.94 -5.22
CA LYS A 2 -8.02 4.44 -5.51
C LYS A 2 -7.90 3.00 -6.00
N VAL A 3 -8.64 2.07 -5.41
CA VAL A 3 -8.93 0.80 -6.07
C VAL A 3 -9.59 1.16 -7.40
N LEU A 4 -8.92 0.82 -8.50
CA LEU A 4 -9.38 1.17 -9.84
C LEU A 4 -10.26 0.02 -10.34
N GLU A 5 -11.55 0.09 -10.01
CA GLU A 5 -12.51 -0.97 -10.39
C GLU A 5 -12.55 -1.23 -11.90
N VAL A 6 -12.22 -0.23 -12.71
CA VAL A 6 -12.09 -0.35 -14.17
C VAL A 6 -11.08 -1.42 -14.62
N PHE A 7 -10.17 -1.84 -13.74
CA PHE A 7 -9.15 -2.86 -14.02
C PHE A 7 -9.37 -4.16 -13.25
N ALA A 8 -10.47 -4.31 -12.50
CA ALA A 8 -10.68 -5.47 -11.62
C ALA A 8 -10.67 -6.83 -12.34
N GLU A 9 -11.09 -6.88 -13.60
CA GLU A 9 -11.13 -8.11 -14.41
C GLU A 9 -9.96 -8.24 -15.39
N ARG A 10 -8.94 -7.37 -15.29
CA ARG A 10 -7.80 -7.38 -16.22
C ARG A 10 -6.55 -7.91 -15.52
N PRO A 11 -5.73 -8.73 -16.22
CA PRO A 11 -4.44 -9.14 -15.68
C PRO A 11 -3.52 -7.92 -15.55
N LEU A 12 -2.71 -7.93 -14.50
CA LEU A 12 -1.85 -6.82 -14.09
C LEU A 12 -0.88 -6.40 -15.21
N GLU A 13 -0.31 -7.38 -15.91
CA GLU A 13 0.65 -7.21 -17.00
C GLU A 13 0.02 -6.51 -18.21
N SER A 14 -1.25 -6.81 -18.50
CA SER A 14 -2.02 -6.16 -19.56
C SER A 14 -2.26 -4.68 -19.27
N VAL A 15 -2.48 -4.33 -18.00
CA VAL A 15 -2.65 -2.93 -17.59
C VAL A 15 -1.33 -2.17 -17.67
N PHE A 16 -0.25 -2.74 -17.14
CA PHE A 16 1.04 -2.05 -17.09
C PHE A 16 1.73 -1.90 -18.45
N SER A 17 1.55 -2.84 -19.36
CA SER A 17 2.09 -2.74 -20.73
C SER A 17 1.46 -1.60 -21.57
N GLN A 18 0.30 -1.08 -21.16
CA GLN A 18 -0.40 0.03 -21.82
C GLN A 18 -0.02 1.41 -21.26
N LEU A 19 0.85 1.48 -20.25
CA LEU A 19 1.36 2.75 -19.73
C LEU A 19 2.31 3.41 -20.73
N ILE A 20 2.41 4.75 -20.68
CA ILE A 20 3.35 5.53 -21.49
C ILE A 20 4.79 5.03 -21.29
N GLU A 21 5.13 4.70 -20.04
CA GLU A 21 6.40 4.11 -19.66
C GLU A 21 6.11 2.89 -18.75
N PRO A 22 6.11 1.67 -19.31
CA PRO A 22 5.85 0.47 -18.53
C PRO A 22 6.91 0.24 -17.46
N PRO A 23 6.53 -0.21 -16.24
CA PRO A 23 7.48 -0.57 -15.21
C PRO A 23 8.32 -1.80 -15.64
N THR A 24 9.53 -1.91 -15.09
CA THR A 24 10.35 -3.10 -15.30
C THR A 24 9.81 -4.29 -14.50
N GLU A 25 9.98 -5.51 -14.98
CA GLU A 25 9.58 -6.73 -14.27
C GLU A 25 10.18 -6.80 -12.85
N GLY A 26 11.45 -6.43 -12.69
CA GLY A 26 12.09 -6.38 -11.38
C GLY A 26 11.43 -5.40 -10.39
N SER A 27 10.92 -4.26 -10.89
CA SER A 27 10.19 -3.30 -10.05
C SER A 27 8.81 -3.82 -9.63
N LEU A 28 8.16 -4.58 -10.51
CA LEU A 28 6.87 -5.21 -10.27
C LEU A 28 6.98 -6.28 -9.17
N GLU A 29 7.95 -7.18 -9.31
CA GLU A 29 8.23 -8.23 -8.34
C GLU A 29 8.63 -7.66 -6.98
N ALA A 30 9.47 -6.63 -6.95
CA ALA A 30 9.84 -5.94 -5.71
C ALA A 30 8.62 -5.31 -5.02
N ALA A 31 7.68 -4.74 -5.79
CA ALA A 31 6.45 -4.17 -5.25
C ALA A 31 5.53 -5.25 -4.65
N LYS A 32 5.35 -6.38 -5.36
CA LYS A 32 4.58 -7.54 -4.87
C LYS A 32 5.15 -8.08 -3.56
N GLN A 33 6.45 -8.38 -3.53
CA GLN A 33 7.14 -8.87 -2.33
C GLN A 33 7.00 -7.91 -1.16
N ARG A 34 7.10 -6.60 -1.41
CA ARG A 34 6.94 -5.59 -0.37
C ARG A 34 5.52 -5.58 0.20
N LEU A 35 4.50 -5.71 -0.64
CA LEU A 35 3.10 -5.76 -0.20
C LEU A 35 2.80 -7.05 0.57
N CYS A 36 3.33 -8.20 0.16
CA CYS A 36 3.23 -9.46 0.91
C CYS A 36 3.94 -9.36 2.27
N ALA A 37 5.16 -8.83 2.33
CA ALA A 37 5.88 -8.62 3.58
C ALA A 37 5.16 -7.67 4.56
N LEU A 38 4.36 -6.74 4.03
CA LEU A 38 3.51 -5.86 4.85
C LEU A 38 2.16 -6.50 5.21
N GLY A 39 1.86 -7.69 4.70
CA GLY A 39 0.59 -8.40 4.89
C GLY A 39 -0.58 -7.74 4.16
N ALA A 40 -0.32 -6.91 3.14
CA ALA A 40 -1.35 -6.31 2.31
C ALA A 40 -1.82 -7.26 1.20
N LEU A 41 -0.94 -8.14 0.72
CA LEU A 41 -1.24 -9.20 -0.24
C LEU A 41 -0.95 -10.59 0.35
N THR A 42 -1.66 -11.60 -0.14
CA THR A 42 -1.33 -13.02 0.03
C THR A 42 -0.27 -13.45 -0.98
N ASP A 43 0.27 -14.67 -0.84
CA ASP A 43 1.23 -15.24 -1.79
C ASP A 43 0.59 -15.48 -3.17
N GLU A 44 -0.73 -15.64 -3.24
CA GLU A 44 -1.53 -15.71 -4.46
C GLU A 44 -1.94 -14.32 -5.00
N GLU A 45 -1.22 -13.26 -4.60
CA GLU A 45 -1.43 -11.88 -5.06
C GLU A 45 -2.84 -11.30 -4.80
N SER A 46 -3.55 -11.85 -3.82
CA SER A 46 -4.90 -11.40 -3.43
C SER A 46 -4.85 -10.43 -2.25
N LEU A 47 -5.73 -9.43 -2.21
CA LEU A 47 -5.83 -8.51 -1.07
C LEU A 47 -6.25 -9.25 0.20
N THR A 48 -5.49 -9.06 1.28
CA THR A 48 -5.89 -9.50 2.62
C THR A 48 -6.94 -8.54 3.20
N PRO A 49 -7.64 -8.89 4.31
CA PRO A 49 -8.50 -7.93 5.00
C PRO A 49 -7.76 -6.65 5.45
N LEU A 50 -6.50 -6.79 5.86
CA LEU A 50 -5.62 -5.64 6.14
C LEU A 50 -5.36 -4.84 4.85
N GLY A 51 -5.03 -5.53 3.75
CA GLY A 51 -4.83 -4.93 2.44
C GLY A 51 -6.01 -4.10 1.96
N TRP A 52 -7.24 -4.58 2.17
CA TRP A 52 -8.46 -3.84 1.87
C TRP A 52 -8.55 -2.52 2.64
N HIS A 53 -8.30 -2.55 3.96
CA HIS A 53 -8.26 -1.31 4.75
C HIS A 53 -7.16 -0.36 4.28
N LEU A 54 -5.98 -0.89 3.94
CA LEU A 54 -4.84 -0.08 3.46
C LEU A 54 -5.10 0.53 2.08
N ALA A 55 -5.75 -0.21 1.17
CA ALA A 55 -6.11 0.27 -0.16
C ALA A 55 -7.08 1.46 -0.12
N CYS A 56 -7.92 1.55 0.91
CA CYS A 56 -8.83 2.68 1.12
C CYS A 56 -8.16 3.94 1.66
N LEU A 57 -6.91 3.87 2.14
CA LEU A 57 -6.22 5.02 2.71
C LEU A 57 -5.42 5.79 1.63
N PRO A 58 -5.45 7.13 1.63
CA PRO A 58 -4.70 7.96 0.69
C PRO A 58 -3.25 8.19 1.13
N VAL A 59 -2.56 7.15 1.63
CA VAL A 59 -1.18 7.22 2.13
C VAL A 59 -0.35 6.01 1.67
N ASP A 60 0.97 6.05 1.86
CA ASP A 60 1.84 4.87 1.67
C ASP A 60 1.39 3.72 2.58
N VAL A 61 1.47 2.50 2.08
CA VAL A 61 1.02 1.27 2.76
C VAL A 61 1.60 1.11 4.17
N ARG A 62 2.85 1.53 4.41
CA ARG A 62 3.48 1.44 5.75
C ARG A 62 2.90 2.47 6.71
N ILE A 63 2.66 3.68 6.21
CA ILE A 63 2.05 4.78 6.98
C ILE A 63 0.61 4.40 7.34
N GLY A 64 -0.16 3.90 6.38
CA GLY A 64 -1.52 3.43 6.63
C GLY A 64 -1.55 2.31 7.67
N LYS A 65 -0.60 1.36 7.61
CA LYS A 65 -0.51 0.26 8.58
C LYS A 65 -0.17 0.78 9.99
N LEU A 66 0.75 1.73 10.11
CA LEU A 66 1.07 2.38 11.38
C LEU A 66 -0.15 3.07 11.97
N MET A 67 -0.88 3.86 11.17
CA MET A 67 -2.08 4.57 11.61
C MET A 67 -3.17 3.60 12.08
N LEU A 68 -3.41 2.52 11.31
CA LEU A 68 -4.42 1.51 11.62
C LEU A 68 -4.09 0.78 12.92
N LEU A 69 -2.83 0.35 13.09
CA LEU A 69 -2.39 -0.30 14.33
C LEU A 69 -2.42 0.66 15.53
N GLY A 70 -2.07 1.95 15.33
CA GLY A 70 -2.20 2.99 16.35
C GLY A 70 -3.64 3.16 16.84
N ALA A 71 -4.62 3.10 15.93
CA ALA A 71 -6.03 3.12 16.28
C ALA A 71 -6.44 1.87 17.08
N ILE A 72 -6.05 0.67 16.64
CA ILE A 72 -6.37 -0.61 17.28
C ILE A 72 -5.79 -0.68 18.70
N PHE A 73 -4.53 -0.27 18.87
CA PHE A 73 -3.83 -0.30 20.16
C PHE A 73 -4.08 0.93 21.04
N ARG A 74 -5.00 1.83 20.64
CA ARG A 74 -5.37 3.05 21.39
C ARG A 74 -4.19 4.00 21.63
N CYS A 75 -3.20 4.02 20.73
CA CYS A 75 -2.07 4.93 20.72
C CYS A 75 -2.06 5.80 19.44
N LEU A 76 -3.25 6.25 19.01
CA LEU A 76 -3.43 6.93 17.73
C LEU A 76 -2.66 8.26 17.65
N ASP A 77 -2.70 9.09 18.69
CA ASP A 77 -2.06 10.40 18.71
C ASP A 77 -0.53 10.35 18.48
N PRO A 78 0.25 9.54 19.22
CA PRO A 78 1.67 9.37 18.93
C PRO A 78 1.92 8.68 17.58
N ALA A 79 1.08 7.72 17.18
CA ALA A 79 1.21 7.07 15.88
C ALA A 79 1.03 8.06 14.71
N LEU A 80 0.08 9.00 14.82
CA LEU A 80 -0.13 10.06 13.83
C LEU A 80 1.03 11.05 13.79
N THR A 81 1.60 11.39 14.94
CA THR A 81 2.80 12.25 15.02
C THR A 81 4.00 11.62 14.29
N ILE A 82 4.24 10.33 14.53
CA ILE A 82 5.30 9.58 13.83
C ILE A 82 4.98 9.46 12.33
N ALA A 83 3.73 9.13 11.98
CA ALA A 83 3.28 9.02 10.59
C ALA A 83 3.49 10.33 9.81
N ALA A 84 3.14 11.47 10.39
CA ALA A 84 3.32 12.79 9.78
C ALA A 84 4.82 13.10 9.56
N SER A 85 5.65 12.80 10.56
CA SER A 85 7.11 13.02 10.48
C SER A 85 7.76 12.15 9.38
N LEU A 86 7.31 10.90 9.22
CA LEU A 86 7.80 9.99 8.19
C LEU A 86 7.27 10.30 6.79
N ALA A 87 6.03 10.80 6.67
CA ALA A 87 5.38 11.04 5.40
C ALA A 87 5.84 12.34 4.71
N PHE A 88 6.37 13.30 5.47
CA PHE A 88 6.77 14.60 4.93
C PHE A 88 8.23 14.94 5.23
N LYS A 89 8.49 15.56 6.39
CA LYS A 89 9.82 15.98 6.82
C LYS A 89 9.92 15.92 8.34
N SER A 90 11.12 15.56 8.81
CA SER A 90 11.50 15.74 10.20
C SER A 90 11.39 17.22 10.60
N PRO A 91 10.91 17.54 11.81
CA PRO A 91 10.95 18.89 12.36
C PRO A 91 12.37 19.32 12.81
N PHE A 92 13.34 18.42 12.77
CA PHE A 92 14.76 18.63 13.07
C PHE A 92 15.62 18.47 11.81
#